data_AF-A0A955YDB4-F1
#
_entry.id   AF-A0A955YDB4-F1
#
_cell.length_a   1.000
_cell.length_b   1.000
_cell.length_c   1.000
_cell.angle_alpha   90.00
_cell.angle_beta   90.00
_cell.angle_gamma   90.00
#
_symmetry.space_group_name_H-M   'P 1'
#
loop_
_entity.id
_entity.type
_entity.pdbx_description
1 polymer ?
#
loop_
_entity_poly.entity_id
_entity_poly.type
_entity_poly.pdbx_seq_one_letter_code
_entity_poly.pdbx_strand_id
1 'polypeptide(L)'
;RSERVQWVDREIGETRAMVRTVRLVVDLDTARAAVPRLGSVQASVLGALDEAQGELELRDLVERFGSGARTAVKKLAELGVLEEGERERRDTLAEARPLGPSEAPVLNGDQERALRAIEGGPGTYLLFGVTGAGKTEVFLGAARHMLDQGRQVLVLVPEIGLTPQLVGRFKARFGDDVAVLHSGLTGHQRLAEWRRIRAGEARVAVGARSALFAPFDDLGLVVVDEEHDD
;
A
#
# COMPACT_ATOMS: atom_id res chain seq x y z
N ARG A 1 28.45 -25.68 16.43
CA ARG A 1 28.67 -24.33 17.00
C ARG A 1 27.97 -23.35 16.07
N SER A 2 26.74 -22.97 16.40
CA SER A 2 25.94 -22.01 15.63
C SER A 2 25.97 -20.70 16.41
N GLU A 3 26.69 -19.72 15.89
CA GLU A 3 26.69 -18.36 16.43
C GLU A 3 25.35 -17.72 16.07
N ARG A 4 24.46 -17.64 17.07
CA ARG A 4 23.23 -16.86 16.99
C ARG A 4 23.65 -15.39 16.89
N VAL A 5 23.53 -14.81 15.70
CA VAL A 5 23.70 -13.36 15.52
C VAL A 5 22.57 -12.67 16.26
N GLN A 6 22.90 -12.11 17.42
CA GLN A 6 22.01 -11.28 18.23
C GLN A 6 21.92 -9.91 17.55
N TRP A 7 20.90 -9.70 16.75
CA TRP A 7 20.59 -8.39 16.19
C TRP A 7 19.94 -7.55 17.29
N VAL A 8 20.56 -6.42 17.60
CA VAL A 8 20.00 -5.44 18.54
C VAL A 8 18.82 -4.76 17.85
N ASP A 9 17.60 -5.10 18.27
CA ASP A 9 16.40 -4.33 17.96
C ASP A 9 16.57 -2.93 18.57
N ARG A 10 16.97 -1.98 17.73
CA ARG A 10 16.64 -0.57 18.01
C ARG A 10 15.16 -0.45 17.80
N GLU A 11 14.44 -0.15 18.88
CA GLU A 11 13.07 0.35 18.89
C GLU A 11 12.81 1.16 17.62
N ILE A 12 12.04 0.57 16.71
CA ILE A 12 11.49 1.29 15.58
C ILE A 12 10.38 2.14 16.20
N GLY A 13 10.78 3.28 16.77
CA GLY A 13 9.82 4.30 17.18
C GLY A 13 8.91 4.59 16.01
N GLU A 14 7.62 4.82 16.30
CA GLU A 14 6.60 5.29 15.36
C GLU A 14 7.07 6.59 14.70
N THR A 15 7.99 6.46 13.74
CA THR A 15 8.53 7.60 13.02
C THR A 15 7.52 7.85 11.94
N ARG A 16 6.49 8.61 12.31
CA ARG A 16 5.52 9.21 11.42
C ARG A 16 6.30 9.77 10.22
N ALA A 17 6.08 9.18 9.05
CA ALA A 17 6.91 9.45 7.89
C ALA A 17 6.74 10.92 7.48
N MET A 18 7.72 11.76 7.80
CA MET A 18 7.73 13.15 7.32
C MET A 18 8.10 13.14 5.84
N VAL A 19 7.30 13.81 5.03
CA VAL A 19 7.51 13.99 3.59
C VAL A 19 7.72 15.45 3.28
N ARG A 20 8.63 15.73 2.35
CA ARG A 20 8.87 17.08 1.86
C ARG A 20 7.73 17.50 0.95
N THR A 21 7.07 18.58 1.32
CA THR A 21 5.99 19.19 0.55
C THR A 21 6.47 20.47 -0.11
N VAL A 22 5.80 20.82 -1.19
CA VAL A 22 5.96 22.08 -1.89
C VAL A 22 4.58 22.72 -1.95
N ARG A 23 4.48 23.95 -1.46
CA ARG A 23 3.23 24.71 -1.41
C ARG A 23 3.35 25.96 -2.26
N LEU A 24 2.32 26.25 -3.03
CA LEU A 24 2.12 27.52 -3.72
C LEU A 24 1.62 28.56 -2.71
N VAL A 25 2.34 29.68 -2.57
CA VAL A 25 2.02 30.72 -1.57
C VAL A 25 1.37 31.97 -2.17
N VAL A 26 1.23 32.00 -3.49
CA VAL A 26 0.56 33.04 -4.28
C VAL A 26 -0.40 32.39 -5.27
N ASP A 27 -1.32 33.13 -5.88
CA ASP A 27 -2.15 32.55 -6.95
C ASP A 27 -1.31 32.21 -8.21
N LEU A 28 -1.86 31.34 -9.08
CA LEU A 28 -1.15 30.85 -10.27
C LEU A 28 -0.75 31.96 -11.25
N ASP A 29 -1.56 33.01 -11.39
CA ASP A 29 -1.25 34.11 -12.31
C ASP A 29 -0.09 34.95 -11.77
N THR A 30 -0.10 35.27 -10.48
CA THR A 30 1.00 35.93 -9.77
C THR A 30 2.29 35.09 -9.85
N ALA A 31 2.17 33.78 -9.66
CA ALA A 31 3.29 32.84 -9.77
C ALA A 31 3.93 32.86 -11.17
N ARG A 32 3.12 32.87 -12.23
CA ARG A 32 3.58 32.92 -13.62
C ARG A 32 4.22 34.26 -13.95
N ALA A 33 3.64 35.36 -13.47
CA ALA A 33 4.16 36.71 -13.69
C ALA A 33 5.50 36.96 -12.98
N ALA A 34 5.73 36.33 -11.83
CA ALA A 34 6.98 36.42 -11.07
C ALA A 34 8.20 35.79 -11.78
N VAL A 35 7.98 35.00 -12.85
CA VAL A 35 9.05 34.31 -13.60
C VAL A 35 9.21 34.93 -15.00
N PRO A 36 10.26 35.73 -15.26
CA PRO A 36 10.43 36.46 -16.53
C PRO A 36 10.49 35.57 -17.79
N ARG A 37 11.01 34.34 -17.65
CA ARG A 37 10.95 33.28 -18.66
C ARG A 37 10.61 31.96 -17.98
N LEU A 38 9.33 31.60 -17.99
CA LEU A 38 8.85 30.38 -17.40
C LEU A 38 9.29 29.16 -18.24
N GLY A 39 10.22 28.38 -17.72
CA GLY A 39 10.61 27.12 -18.35
C GLY A 39 9.48 26.10 -18.33
N SER A 40 9.49 25.14 -19.27
CA SER A 40 8.43 24.13 -19.39
C SER A 40 8.19 23.37 -18.08
N VAL A 41 9.25 22.91 -17.41
CA VAL A 41 9.15 22.20 -16.12
C VAL A 41 8.61 23.11 -15.00
N GLN A 42 8.97 24.40 -14.98
CA GLN A 42 8.42 25.34 -13.99
C GLN A 42 6.92 25.55 -14.22
N ALA A 43 6.49 25.70 -15.47
CA ALA A 43 5.08 25.81 -15.83
C ALA A 43 4.29 24.54 -15.44
N SER A 44 4.85 23.36 -15.68
CA SER A 44 4.26 22.08 -15.29
C SER A 44 4.15 21.93 -13.77
N VAL A 45 5.18 22.31 -13.02
CA VAL A 45 5.15 22.27 -11.54
C VAL A 45 4.07 23.21 -10.98
N LEU A 46 4.00 24.46 -11.47
CA LEU A 46 2.98 25.42 -11.01
C LEU A 46 1.57 24.94 -11.34
N GLY A 47 1.34 24.42 -12.55
CA GLY A 47 0.04 23.87 -12.94
C GLY A 47 -0.37 22.65 -12.09
N ALA A 48 0.55 21.73 -11.84
CA ALA A 48 0.27 20.56 -11.01
C ALA A 48 -0.05 20.95 -9.55
N LEU A 49 0.61 21.96 -9.00
CA LEU A 49 0.31 22.48 -7.67
C LEU A 49 -1.08 23.11 -7.63
N ASP A 50 -1.44 23.93 -8.61
CA ASP A 50 -2.76 24.56 -8.69
C ASP A 50 -3.90 23.52 -8.77
N GLU A 51 -3.74 22.49 -9.62
CA GLU A 51 -4.68 21.36 -9.73
C GLU A 51 -4.83 20.59 -8.40
N ALA A 52 -3.76 20.51 -7.61
CA ALA A 52 -3.72 19.84 -6.32
C ALA A 52 -4.09 20.76 -5.13
N GLN A 53 -4.80 21.86 -5.39
CA GLN A 53 -5.22 22.84 -4.37
C GLN A 53 -4.04 23.53 -3.66
N GLY A 54 -2.92 23.68 -4.36
CA GLY A 54 -1.76 24.47 -3.95
C GLY A 54 -0.67 23.70 -3.20
N GLU A 55 -0.79 22.40 -2.96
CA GLU A 55 0.25 21.64 -2.24
C GLU A 55 0.43 20.22 -2.81
N LEU A 56 1.69 19.83 -3.03
CA LEU A 56 2.07 18.47 -3.42
C LEU A 56 3.32 18.01 -2.69
N GLU A 57 3.52 16.70 -2.63
CA GLU A 57 4.81 16.17 -2.22
C GLU A 57 5.86 16.38 -3.32
N LEU A 58 7.08 16.77 -2.91
CA LEU A 58 8.19 16.95 -3.85
C LEU A 58 8.48 15.66 -4.63
N ARG A 59 8.26 14.50 -4.01
CA ARG A 59 8.43 13.20 -4.65
C ARG A 59 7.50 13.05 -5.85
N ASP A 60 6.22 13.39 -5.72
CA ASP A 60 5.23 13.25 -6.77
C ASP A 60 5.55 14.17 -7.96
N LEU A 61 6.05 15.37 -7.69
CA LEU A 61 6.54 16.29 -8.72
C LEU A 61 7.74 15.71 -9.49
N VAL A 62 8.67 15.06 -8.78
CA VAL A 62 9.85 14.42 -9.40
C VAL A 62 9.47 13.17 -10.18
N GLU A 63 8.50 12.38 -9.71
CA GLU A 63 7.99 11.22 -10.44
C GLU A 63 7.29 11.64 -11.73
N ARG A 64 6.50 12.73 -11.71
CA ARG A 64 5.78 13.25 -12.89
C ARG A 64 6.68 13.95 -13.91
N PHE A 65 7.65 14.74 -13.46
CA PHE A 65 8.41 15.67 -14.33
C PHE A 65 9.92 15.42 -14.33
N GLY A 66 10.38 14.35 -13.67
CA GLY A 66 11.79 13.98 -13.57
C GLY A 66 12.59 14.84 -12.60
N SER A 67 13.91 14.65 -12.60
CA SER A 67 14.84 15.34 -11.69
C SER A 67 14.85 16.87 -11.86
N GLY A 68 14.46 17.37 -13.03
CA GLY A 68 14.31 18.80 -13.31
C GLY A 68 13.31 19.50 -12.41
N ALA A 69 12.33 18.78 -11.86
CA ALA A 69 11.35 19.31 -10.92
C ALA A 69 12.02 19.90 -9.66
N ARG A 70 13.09 19.27 -9.14
CA ARG A 70 13.81 19.77 -7.96
C ARG A 70 14.43 21.14 -8.21
N THR A 71 15.04 21.31 -9.38
CA THR A 71 15.64 22.58 -9.80
C THR A 71 14.57 23.66 -10.02
N ALA A 72 13.42 23.28 -10.61
CA ALA A 72 12.30 24.19 -10.80
C ALA A 72 11.73 24.68 -9.46
N VAL A 73 11.46 23.76 -8.52
CA VAL A 73 10.98 24.07 -7.16
C VAL A 73 11.93 25.02 -6.46
N LYS A 74 13.23 24.72 -6.44
CA LYS A 74 14.24 25.59 -5.80
C LYS A 74 14.20 27.02 -6.34
N LYS A 75 14.19 27.19 -7.66
CA LYS A 75 14.16 28.52 -8.29
C LYS A 75 12.87 29.28 -8.00
N LEU A 76 11.73 28.59 -8.01
CA LEU A 76 10.43 29.19 -7.72
C LEU A 76 10.32 29.57 -6.23
N ALA A 77 10.93 28.80 -5.33
CA ALA A 77 11.03 29.13 -3.91
C ALA A 77 11.94 30.35 -3.66
N GLU A 78 13.08 30.46 -4.35
CA GLU A 78 13.95 31.64 -4.30
C GLU A 78 13.24 32.94 -4.75
N LEU A 79 12.24 32.81 -5.63
CA LEU A 79 11.39 33.92 -6.08
C LEU A 79 10.21 34.21 -5.13
N GLY A 80 10.07 33.47 -4.04
CA GLY A 80 8.97 33.61 -3.08
C GLY A 80 7.61 33.14 -3.60
N VAL A 81 7.59 32.38 -4.69
CA VAL A 81 6.36 31.84 -5.31
C VAL A 81 5.92 30.53 -4.63
N LEU A 82 6.90 29.76 -4.14
CA LEU A 82 6.70 28.50 -3.45
C LEU A 82 7.36 28.50 -2.08
N GLU A 83 6.83 27.70 -1.16
CA GLU A 83 7.49 27.32 0.09
C GLU A 83 7.70 25.81 0.15
N GLU A 84 8.88 25.39 0.59
CA GLU A 84 9.15 24.00 0.92
C GLU A 84 8.82 23.75 2.39
N GLY A 85 8.09 22.68 2.66
CA GLY A 85 7.69 22.28 4.00
C GLY A 85 7.91 20.79 4.24
N GLU A 86 7.51 20.36 5.43
CA GLU A 86 7.42 18.94 5.78
C GLU A 86 6.05 18.66 6.38
N ARG A 87 5.48 17.52 6.03
CA ARG A 87 4.20 17.05 6.56
C ARG A 87 4.30 15.57 6.91
N GLU A 88 3.54 15.13 7.90
CA GLU A 88 3.31 13.71 8.14
C GLU A 88 2.50 13.08 6.99
N ARG A 89 3.11 12.12 6.29
CA ARG A 89 2.42 11.24 5.35
C ARG A 89 1.71 10.15 6.14
N ARG A 90 0.38 10.24 6.19
CA ARG A 90 -0.46 9.18 6.76
C ARG A 90 -0.61 8.06 5.76
N ASP A 91 -0.48 6.84 6.24
CA ASP A 91 -0.75 5.65 5.44
C ASP A 91 -2.16 5.15 5.77
N THR A 92 -3.11 5.53 4.92
CA THR A 92 -4.52 5.20 5.10
C THR A 92 -4.81 3.70 5.01
N LEU A 93 -3.91 2.90 4.41
CA LEU A 93 -4.02 1.45 4.34
C LEU A 93 -3.50 0.80 5.62
N ALA A 94 -2.33 1.24 6.10
CA ALA A 94 -1.82 0.83 7.41
C ALA A 94 -2.75 1.28 8.56
N GLU A 95 -3.43 2.42 8.42
CA GLU A 95 -4.41 2.94 9.38
C GLU A 95 -5.84 2.42 9.14
N ALA A 96 -6.06 1.59 8.11
CA ALA A 96 -7.38 1.05 7.81
C ALA A 96 -7.96 0.34 9.05
N ARG A 97 -9.15 0.77 9.47
CA ARG A 97 -9.85 0.17 10.60
C ARG A 97 -10.40 -1.20 10.20
N PRO A 98 -10.49 -2.16 11.14
CA PRO A 98 -11.27 -3.37 10.95
C PRO A 98 -12.69 -3.04 10.43
N LEU A 99 -13.09 -3.68 9.33
CA LEU A 99 -14.39 -3.48 8.69
C LEU A 99 -15.10 -4.82 8.51
N GLY A 100 -16.33 -4.92 9.02
CA GLY A 100 -17.13 -6.15 9.01
C GLY A 100 -16.97 -6.97 10.29
N PRO A 101 -17.70 -8.10 10.38
CA PRO A 101 -17.61 -8.98 11.55
C PRO A 101 -16.22 -9.63 11.63
N SER A 102 -15.72 -9.76 12.86
CA SER A 102 -14.50 -10.53 13.13
C SER A 102 -14.71 -12.02 12.88
N GLU A 103 -15.92 -12.51 13.11
CA GLU A 103 -16.31 -13.88 12.80
C GLU A 103 -16.66 -14.04 11.32
N ALA A 104 -16.45 -15.25 10.80
CA ALA A 104 -16.82 -15.59 9.44
C ALA A 104 -18.35 -15.63 9.29
N PRO A 105 -18.92 -15.00 8.26
CA PRO A 105 -20.34 -15.15 7.97
C PRO A 105 -20.66 -16.59 7.54
N VAL A 106 -21.93 -16.96 7.63
CA VAL A 106 -22.41 -18.22 7.06
C VAL A 106 -22.28 -18.14 5.54
N LEU A 107 -21.45 -19.01 4.98
CA LEU A 107 -21.26 -19.12 3.54
C LEU A 107 -22.51 -19.73 2.89
N ASN A 108 -22.83 -19.30 1.67
CA ASN A 108 -23.84 -20.00 0.89
C ASN A 108 -23.28 -21.31 0.32
N GLY A 109 -24.15 -22.18 -0.19
CA GLY A 109 -23.74 -23.50 -0.68
C GLY A 109 -22.70 -23.46 -1.81
N ASP A 110 -22.66 -22.41 -2.63
CA ASP A 110 -21.68 -22.28 -3.73
C ASP A 110 -20.31 -21.91 -3.18
N GLN A 111 -20.27 -20.96 -2.24
CA GLN A 111 -19.07 -20.53 -1.53
C GLN A 111 -18.47 -21.68 -0.70
N GLU A 112 -19.29 -22.47 -0.02
CA GLU A 112 -18.83 -23.65 0.72
C GLU A 112 -18.23 -24.72 -0.20
N ARG A 113 -18.81 -24.92 -1.39
CA ARG A 113 -18.25 -25.87 -2.37
C ARG A 113 -16.91 -25.38 -2.89
N ALA A 114 -16.79 -24.09 -3.20
CA ALA A 114 -15.53 -23.49 -3.61
C ALA A 114 -14.46 -23.61 -2.52
N LEU A 115 -14.81 -23.27 -1.27
CA LEU A 115 -13.88 -23.38 -0.14
C LEU A 115 -13.41 -24.84 0.05
N ARG A 116 -14.34 -25.80 0.09
CA ARG A 116 -14.00 -27.24 0.21
C ARG A 116 -13.09 -27.73 -0.90
N ALA A 117 -13.25 -27.22 -2.13
CA ALA A 117 -12.38 -27.58 -3.24
C ALA A 117 -10.93 -27.10 -3.02
N ILE A 118 -10.75 -25.91 -2.45
CA ILE A 118 -9.45 -25.34 -2.10
C ILE A 118 -8.83 -26.10 -0.91
N GLU A 119 -9.62 -26.44 0.10
CA GLU A 119 -9.18 -27.22 1.28
C GLU A 119 -8.81 -28.68 0.90
N GLY A 120 -9.33 -29.19 -0.22
CA GLY A 120 -9.11 -30.55 -0.68
C GLY A 120 -7.68 -30.87 -1.12
N GLY A 121 -6.82 -29.87 -1.31
CA GLY A 121 -5.41 -30.08 -1.62
C GLY A 121 -4.78 -28.95 -2.45
N PRO A 122 -3.48 -29.08 -2.80
CA PRO A 122 -2.81 -28.10 -3.64
C PRO A 122 -3.37 -28.12 -5.06
N GLY A 123 -3.51 -26.94 -5.66
CA GLY A 123 -3.99 -26.79 -7.03
C GLY A 123 -4.14 -25.33 -7.44
N THR A 124 -4.43 -25.12 -8.72
CA THR A 124 -4.81 -23.82 -9.26
C THR A 124 -6.31 -23.80 -9.49
N TYR A 125 -7.00 -22.80 -8.95
CA TYR A 125 -8.44 -22.70 -8.99
C TYR A 125 -8.84 -21.34 -9.53
N LEU A 126 -9.84 -21.32 -10.41
CA LEU A 126 -10.49 -20.09 -10.86
C LEU A 126 -11.82 -19.93 -10.14
N LEU A 127 -11.93 -18.94 -9.25
CA LEU A 127 -13.18 -18.61 -8.59
C LEU A 127 -13.97 -17.60 -9.42
N PHE A 128 -14.82 -18.11 -10.32
CA PHE A 128 -15.69 -17.27 -11.14
C PHE A 128 -16.91 -16.81 -10.35
N GLY A 129 -17.19 -15.50 -10.40
CA GLY A 129 -18.36 -14.90 -9.78
C GLY A 129 -18.46 -13.41 -10.09
N VAL A 130 -19.68 -12.93 -10.27
CA VAL A 130 -19.98 -11.51 -10.48
C VAL A 130 -19.60 -10.69 -9.24
N THR A 131 -19.37 -9.40 -9.42
CA THR A 131 -19.14 -8.47 -8.31
C THR A 131 -20.27 -8.56 -7.30
N GLY A 132 -19.93 -8.66 -6.01
CA GLY A 132 -20.91 -8.83 -4.94
C GLY A 132 -21.35 -10.28 -4.67
N ALA A 133 -20.88 -11.28 -5.43
CA ALA A 133 -21.13 -12.70 -5.15
C ALA A 133 -20.42 -13.23 -3.87
N GLY A 134 -19.63 -12.39 -3.20
CA GLY A 134 -18.95 -12.73 -1.96
C GLY A 134 -17.67 -13.57 -2.15
N LYS A 135 -16.97 -13.44 -3.30
CA LYS A 135 -15.67 -14.10 -3.54
C LYS A 135 -14.67 -13.84 -2.40
N THR A 136 -14.67 -12.63 -1.86
CA THR A 136 -13.82 -12.25 -0.71
C THR A 136 -14.03 -13.16 0.51
N GLU A 137 -15.25 -13.62 0.81
CA GLU A 137 -15.47 -14.51 1.96
C GLU A 137 -14.87 -15.90 1.73
N VAL A 138 -14.84 -16.37 0.48
CA VAL A 138 -14.12 -17.61 0.13
C VAL A 138 -12.62 -17.42 0.31
N PHE A 139 -12.05 -16.27 -0.10
CA PHE A 139 -10.64 -15.96 0.11
C PHE A 139 -10.28 -15.89 1.59
N LEU A 140 -11.10 -15.22 2.41
CA LEU A 140 -10.92 -15.12 3.85
C LEU A 140 -11.02 -16.50 4.53
N GLY A 141 -11.97 -17.35 4.10
CA GLY A 141 -12.10 -18.72 4.57
C GLY A 141 -10.88 -19.58 4.24
N ALA A 142 -10.42 -19.54 2.99
CA ALA A 142 -9.24 -20.28 2.55
C ALA A 142 -7.96 -19.81 3.26
N ALA A 143 -7.83 -18.49 3.46
CA ALA A 143 -6.73 -17.91 4.23
C ALA A 143 -6.77 -18.40 5.69
N ARG A 144 -7.94 -18.44 6.32
CA ARG A 144 -8.11 -18.98 7.68
C ARG A 144 -7.67 -20.45 7.75
N HIS A 145 -8.11 -21.28 6.81
CA HIS A 145 -7.71 -22.68 6.74
C HIS A 145 -6.17 -22.87 6.67
N MET A 146 -5.47 -22.06 5.86
CA MET A 146 -4.00 -22.09 5.81
C MET A 146 -3.34 -21.64 7.12
N LEU A 147 -3.85 -20.57 7.72
CA LEU A 147 -3.32 -20.03 8.98
C LEU A 147 -3.49 -21.02 10.14
N ASP A 148 -4.58 -21.78 10.15
CA ASP A 148 -4.82 -22.83 11.16
C ASP A 148 -3.85 -24.03 11.00
N GLN A 149 -3.26 -24.19 9.83
CA GLN A 149 -2.16 -25.13 9.57
C GLN A 149 -0.77 -24.53 9.85
N GLY A 150 -0.71 -23.28 10.33
CA GLY A 150 0.55 -22.56 10.58
C GLY A 150 1.20 -21.98 9.32
N ARG A 151 0.52 -22.01 8.17
CA ARG A 151 1.05 -21.55 6.87
C ARG A 151 0.67 -20.10 6.60
N GLN A 152 1.44 -19.43 5.77
CA GLN A 152 1.26 -18.02 5.41
C GLN A 152 0.43 -17.85 4.13
N VAL A 153 -0.11 -16.65 3.93
CA VAL A 153 -1.01 -16.33 2.82
C VAL A 153 -0.58 -15.03 2.15
N LEU A 154 -0.55 -15.03 0.82
CA LEU A 154 -0.39 -13.84 0.01
C LEU A 154 -1.70 -13.52 -0.72
N VAL A 155 -2.14 -12.28 -0.65
CA VAL A 155 -3.28 -11.76 -1.41
C VAL A 155 -2.80 -10.62 -2.30
N LEU A 156 -2.73 -10.91 -3.60
CA LEU A 156 -2.43 -9.96 -4.64
C LEU A 156 -3.72 -9.36 -5.16
N VAL A 157 -3.76 -8.03 -5.19
CA VAL A 157 -4.86 -7.27 -5.79
C VAL A 157 -4.29 -6.27 -6.80
N PRO A 158 -5.11 -5.76 -7.74
CA PRO A 158 -4.73 -4.63 -8.56
C PRO A 158 -4.26 -3.44 -7.70
N GLU A 159 -3.38 -2.59 -8.23
CA GLU A 159 -2.86 -1.45 -7.46
C GLU A 159 -4.00 -0.50 -7.03
N ILE A 160 -5.02 -0.33 -7.88
CA ILE A 160 -6.25 0.41 -7.56
C ILE A 160 -7.23 -0.37 -6.66
N GLY A 161 -7.10 -1.70 -6.62
CA GLY A 161 -7.95 -2.59 -5.82
C GLY A 161 -7.53 -2.67 -4.35
N LEU A 162 -6.30 -2.24 -4.04
CA LEU A 162 -5.80 -2.16 -2.67
C LEU A 162 -6.42 -0.98 -1.93
N THR A 163 -7.67 -1.16 -1.52
CA THR A 163 -8.49 -0.16 -0.84
C THR A 163 -8.47 -0.34 0.67
N PRO A 164 -8.67 0.73 1.47
CA PRO A 164 -8.84 0.61 2.93
C PRO A 164 -9.98 -0.32 3.32
N GLN A 165 -11.02 -0.45 2.48
CA GLN A 165 -12.13 -1.37 2.67
C GLN A 165 -11.69 -2.83 2.62
N LEU A 166 -10.90 -3.20 1.61
CA LEU A 166 -10.35 -4.54 1.49
C LEU A 166 -9.42 -4.85 2.67
N VAL A 167 -8.46 -3.96 2.94
CA VAL A 167 -7.52 -4.12 4.06
C VAL A 167 -8.26 -4.22 5.39
N GLY A 168 -9.27 -3.38 5.60
CA GLY A 168 -10.12 -3.40 6.79
C GLY A 168 -10.84 -4.73 6.99
N ARG A 169 -11.29 -5.41 5.92
CA ARG A 169 -11.89 -6.75 6.03
C ARG A 169 -10.88 -7.81 6.46
N PHE A 170 -9.68 -7.79 5.88
CA PHE A 170 -8.61 -8.69 6.31
C PHE A 170 -8.23 -8.44 7.76
N LYS A 171 -8.09 -7.17 8.17
CA LYS A 171 -7.83 -6.79 9.57
C LYS A 171 -8.97 -7.17 10.51
N ALA A 172 -10.23 -7.13 10.08
CA ALA A 172 -11.33 -7.61 10.90
C ALA A 172 -11.22 -9.10 11.20
N ARG A 173 -10.80 -9.90 10.21
CA ARG A 173 -10.70 -11.36 10.35
C ARG A 173 -9.41 -11.82 11.03
N PHE A 174 -8.32 -11.07 10.86
CA PHE A 174 -6.97 -11.53 11.22
C PHE A 174 -6.20 -10.56 12.12
N GLY A 175 -6.72 -9.36 12.38
CA GLY A 175 -6.09 -8.37 13.26
C GLY A 175 -4.66 -8.04 12.83
N ASP A 176 -3.74 -8.19 13.79
CA ASP A 176 -2.32 -7.88 13.62
C ASP A 176 -1.53 -8.95 12.84
N ASP A 177 -2.15 -10.07 12.44
CA ASP A 177 -1.53 -11.03 11.52
C ASP A 177 -1.42 -10.49 10.07
N VAL A 178 -1.99 -9.31 9.79
CA VAL A 178 -2.01 -8.70 8.46
C VAL A 178 -0.84 -7.74 8.28
N ALA A 179 -0.07 -7.98 7.22
CA ALA A 179 0.86 -7.03 6.64
C ALA A 179 0.28 -6.42 5.35
N VAL A 180 0.51 -5.13 5.14
CA VAL A 180 0.01 -4.41 3.96
C VAL A 180 1.20 -3.89 3.15
N LEU A 181 1.32 -4.30 1.89
CA LEU A 181 2.47 -3.99 1.04
C LEU A 181 2.05 -3.22 -0.21
N HIS A 182 2.54 -1.98 -0.36
CA HIS A 182 2.26 -1.13 -1.51
C HIS A 182 3.38 -0.13 -1.82
N SER A 183 3.25 0.58 -2.94
CA SER A 183 4.20 1.59 -3.43
C SER A 183 4.29 2.84 -2.54
N GLY A 184 3.22 3.14 -1.80
CA GLY A 184 3.11 4.28 -0.88
C GLY A 184 3.94 4.18 0.40
N LEU A 185 4.34 2.97 0.80
CA LEU A 185 5.18 2.75 1.98
C LEU A 185 6.57 3.41 1.82
N THR A 186 7.03 4.04 2.90
CA THR A 186 8.44 4.42 3.02
C THR A 186 9.33 3.19 3.12
N GLY A 187 10.64 3.37 2.88
CA GLY A 187 11.62 2.29 3.01
C GLY A 187 11.63 1.65 4.42
N HIS A 188 11.46 2.46 5.46
CA HIS A 188 11.39 1.97 6.84
C HIS A 188 10.13 1.17 7.11
N GLN A 189 8.96 1.65 6.67
CA GLN A 189 7.70 0.91 6.83
C GLN A 189 7.73 -0.40 6.03
N ARG A 190 8.19 -0.36 4.77
CA ARG A 190 8.35 -1.57 3.96
C ARG A 190 9.26 -2.60 4.63
N LEU A 191 10.39 -2.16 5.21
CA LEU A 191 11.30 -3.04 5.92
C LEU A 191 10.67 -3.62 7.20
N ALA A 192 9.87 -2.83 7.93
CA ALA A 192 9.15 -3.30 9.12
C ALA A 192 8.15 -4.41 8.76
N GLU A 193 7.30 -4.18 7.75
CA GLU A 193 6.35 -5.20 7.26
C GLU A 193 7.07 -6.44 6.71
N TRP A 194 8.16 -6.25 5.97
CA TRP A 194 8.99 -7.33 5.46
C TRP A 194 9.55 -8.20 6.60
N ARG A 195 10.01 -7.57 7.70
CA ARG A 195 10.51 -8.30 8.88
C ARG A 195 9.40 -9.05 9.59
N ARG A 196 8.24 -8.44 9.78
CA ARG A 196 7.06 -9.10 10.39
C ARG A 196 6.65 -10.35 9.61
N ILE A 197 6.64 -10.28 8.28
CA ILE A 197 6.34 -11.43 7.43
C ILE A 197 7.39 -12.53 7.59
N ARG A 198 8.68 -12.17 7.54
CA ARG A 198 9.78 -13.14 7.71
C ARG A 198 9.84 -13.75 9.10
N ALA A 199 9.42 -13.02 10.13
CA ALA A 199 9.38 -13.52 11.50
C ALA A 199 8.13 -14.38 11.77
N GLY A 200 7.19 -14.47 10.83
CA GLY A 200 5.90 -15.12 11.02
C GLY A 200 4.92 -14.36 11.91
N GLU A 201 5.23 -13.11 12.26
CA GLU A 201 4.37 -12.20 13.04
C GLU A 201 3.20 -11.66 12.20
N ALA A 202 3.43 -11.48 10.90
CA ALA A 202 2.38 -11.24 9.92
C ALA A 202 2.28 -12.44 8.97
N ARG A 203 1.23 -13.23 9.15
CA ARG A 203 1.02 -14.46 8.38
C ARG A 203 0.16 -14.24 7.13
N VAL A 204 -0.49 -13.09 7.00
CA VAL A 204 -1.21 -12.68 5.79
C VAL A 204 -0.57 -11.41 5.24
N ALA A 205 -0.09 -11.42 4.00
CA ALA A 205 0.29 -10.19 3.31
C ALA A 205 -0.78 -9.84 2.25
N VAL A 206 -1.28 -8.61 2.29
CA VAL A 206 -2.18 -8.05 1.29
C VAL A 206 -1.45 -6.93 0.55
N GLY A 207 -1.41 -6.96 -0.77
CA GLY A 207 -0.72 -5.92 -1.51
C GLY A 207 -0.89 -5.99 -3.02
N ALA A 208 -0.33 -4.97 -3.68
CA ALA A 208 -0.23 -4.93 -5.13
C ALA A 208 0.88 -5.88 -5.63
N ARG A 209 1.22 -5.80 -6.92
CA ARG A 209 2.24 -6.63 -7.60
C ARG A 209 3.58 -6.75 -6.83
N SER A 210 4.02 -5.68 -6.15
CA SER A 210 5.27 -5.69 -5.37
C SER A 210 5.27 -6.65 -4.18
N ALA A 211 4.11 -7.04 -3.66
CA ALA A 211 3.97 -7.99 -2.56
C ALA A 211 4.37 -9.43 -2.92
N LEU A 212 4.49 -9.73 -4.22
CA LEU A 212 4.98 -11.02 -4.72
C LEU A 212 6.38 -11.37 -4.17
N PHE A 213 7.18 -10.37 -3.83
CA PHE A 213 8.55 -10.55 -3.32
C PHE A 213 8.63 -10.55 -1.78
N ALA A 214 7.48 -10.69 -1.10
CA ALA A 214 7.44 -10.80 0.35
C ALA A 214 8.15 -12.10 0.85
N PRO A 215 8.86 -12.04 1.99
CA PRO A 215 9.76 -13.09 2.44
C PRO A 215 9.03 -14.15 3.27
N PHE A 216 8.14 -14.91 2.64
CA PHE A 216 7.42 -15.98 3.33
C PHE A 216 8.35 -17.17 3.62
N ASP A 217 8.24 -17.72 4.83
CA ASP A 217 8.95 -18.92 5.26
C ASP A 217 8.19 -20.20 4.85
N ASP A 218 6.85 -20.20 4.97
CA ASP A 218 5.98 -21.31 4.59
C ASP A 218 4.68 -20.80 3.95
N LEU A 219 4.74 -20.46 2.67
CA LEU A 219 3.60 -19.95 1.91
C LEU A 219 2.62 -21.07 1.55
N GLY A 220 1.37 -20.93 1.97
CA GLY A 220 0.31 -21.91 1.75
C GLY A 220 -0.75 -21.56 0.73
N LEU A 221 -1.03 -20.27 0.54
CA LEU A 221 -2.02 -19.80 -0.42
C LEU A 221 -1.56 -18.50 -1.06
N VAL A 222 -1.75 -18.42 -2.38
CA VAL A 222 -1.68 -17.17 -3.13
C VAL A 222 -3.06 -16.92 -3.74
N VAL A 223 -3.68 -15.80 -3.38
CA VAL A 223 -4.88 -15.30 -4.01
C VAL A 223 -4.48 -14.19 -4.98
N VAL A 224 -4.98 -14.26 -6.21
CA VAL A 224 -4.86 -13.18 -7.19
C VAL A 224 -6.28 -12.70 -7.48
N ASP A 225 -6.63 -11.51 -6.98
CA ASP A 225 -7.93 -10.90 -7.26
C ASP A 225 -7.87 -10.14 -8.59
N GLU A 226 -8.99 -10.16 -9.33
CA GLU A 226 -9.13 -9.54 -10.65
C GLU A 226 -7.96 -9.85 -11.61
N GLU A 227 -7.63 -11.14 -11.80
CA GLU A 227 -6.56 -11.64 -12.69
C GLU A 227 -6.61 -11.07 -14.13
N HIS A 228 -7.77 -10.59 -14.57
CA HIS A 228 -7.98 -10.04 -15.91
C HIS A 228 -7.40 -8.63 -16.10
N ASP A 229 -6.84 -8.01 -15.07
CA ASP A 229 -6.19 -6.70 -15.15
C ASP A 229 -4.75 -6.83 -15.70
N ASP A 230 -4.40 -6.01 -16.69
CA ASP A 230 -3.18 -6.13 -17.52
C ASP A 230 -1.84 -5.78 -16.80
#